data_AF-A0A8J8H332-F1
#
_entry.id   AF-A0A8J8H332-F1
#
_cell.length_a   1.000
_cell.length_b   1.000
_cell.length_c   1.000
_cell.angle_alpha   90.00
_cell.angle_beta   90.00
_cell.angle_gamma   90.00
#
_symmetry.space_group_name_H-M   'P 1'
#
loop_
_entity.id
_entity.type
_entity.pdbx_description
1 polymer ?
#
loop_
_entity_poly.entity_id
_entity_poly.type
_entity_poly.pdbx_seq_one_letter_code
_entity_poly.pdbx_strand_id
1 'polypeptide(L)'
;RLVEILIAPYQPVDGDPKLLAWTTGEPWWSGPMPSATAWSEFRSALGAVEIAEDAFHPFFHEVVRVVPADDPDEPPSLVEQLWPGAVVGGLVLVRSGVVVRAGANRLDPAVAAKSCLYWAWWRRNRLVRDLSHGWGSNSQWGTEFRRDYVVGDELHYNVDLRLNPQMSRTGDEVSDLPFEDRRELLRWRHSRTIDLGDDEWPYFDWLVEPRRR
;
A
#
# COMPACT_ATOMS: atom_id res chain seq x y z
N ARG A 1 -7.43 8.79 1.65
CA ARG A 1 -6.93 10.05 1.03
C ARG A 1 -6.25 10.98 2.04
N LEU A 2 -6.91 11.46 3.11
CA LEU A 2 -6.29 12.38 4.10
C LEU A 2 -4.95 11.86 4.64
N VAL A 3 -4.90 10.58 5.03
CA VAL A 3 -3.68 9.98 5.60
C VAL A 3 -2.48 10.11 4.66
N GLU A 4 -2.68 9.97 3.34
CA GLU A 4 -1.61 10.06 2.35
C GLU A 4 -1.01 11.46 2.25
N ILE A 5 -1.84 12.49 2.45
CA ILE A 5 -1.40 13.89 2.55
C ILE A 5 -0.64 14.09 3.86
N LEU A 6 -1.11 13.53 4.97
CA LEU A 6 -0.47 13.66 6.28
C LEU A 6 0.91 13.01 6.35
N ILE A 7 1.12 11.89 5.64
CA ILE A 7 2.44 11.24 5.56
C ILE A 7 3.33 11.80 4.43
N ALA A 8 2.81 12.68 3.57
CA ALA A 8 3.53 13.25 2.43
C ALA A 8 4.85 13.96 2.78
N PRO A 9 4.99 14.65 3.95
CA PRO A 9 6.26 15.25 4.35
C PRO A 9 7.41 14.26 4.54
N TYR A 10 7.12 12.99 4.82
CA TYR A 10 8.13 11.94 5.03
C TYR A 10 8.46 11.16 3.74
N GLN A 11 7.62 11.28 2.71
CA GLN A 11 7.82 10.55 1.47
C GLN A 11 8.98 11.17 0.67
N PRO A 12 9.83 10.34 0.04
CA PRO A 12 10.72 10.80 -1.01
C PRO A 12 9.95 11.52 -2.11
N VAL A 13 10.65 12.32 -2.91
CA VAL A 13 10.05 13.02 -4.06
C VAL A 13 10.65 12.46 -5.32
N ASP A 14 9.79 12.01 -6.22
CA ASP A 14 10.15 11.66 -7.59
C ASP A 14 9.43 12.61 -8.55
N GLY A 15 10.19 13.18 -9.48
CA GLY A 15 9.71 14.16 -10.46
C GLY A 15 9.29 13.53 -11.79
N ASP A 16 9.23 12.20 -11.89
CA ASP A 16 8.79 11.52 -13.12
C ASP A 16 7.36 11.99 -13.51
N PRO A 17 7.18 12.58 -14.70
CA PRO A 17 5.87 13.02 -15.18
C PRO A 17 4.81 11.91 -15.24
N LYS A 18 5.22 10.63 -15.28
CA LYS A 18 4.29 9.48 -15.20
C LYS A 18 3.54 9.39 -13.87
N LEU A 19 4.01 10.08 -12.84
CA LEU A 19 3.36 10.13 -11.52
C LEU A 19 2.25 11.18 -11.43
N LEU A 20 2.11 12.03 -12.45
CA LEU A 20 1.04 13.00 -12.52
C LEU A 20 -0.31 12.32 -12.77
N ALA A 21 -1.39 13.00 -12.42
CA ALA A 21 -2.74 12.48 -12.61
C ALA A 21 -3.02 12.30 -14.10
N TRP A 22 -3.23 11.05 -14.53
CA TRP A 22 -3.47 10.73 -15.94
C TRP A 22 -4.72 11.42 -16.52
N THR A 23 -5.65 11.85 -15.66
CA THR A 23 -6.86 12.59 -16.06
C THR A 23 -6.61 14.06 -16.36
N THR A 24 -5.63 14.69 -15.70
CA THR A 24 -5.42 16.16 -15.77
C THR A 24 -4.02 16.56 -16.22
N GLY A 25 -3.03 15.65 -16.15
CA GLY A 25 -1.62 15.96 -16.35
C GLY A 25 -0.99 16.76 -15.20
N GLU A 26 -1.69 16.92 -14.08
CA GLU A 26 -1.25 17.74 -12.93
C GLU A 26 -0.93 16.85 -11.72
N PRO A 27 -0.22 17.36 -10.69
CA PRO A 27 -0.03 16.60 -9.45
C PRO A 27 -1.37 16.19 -8.84
N TRP A 28 -1.47 14.93 -8.37
CA TRP A 28 -2.65 14.41 -7.66
C TRP A 28 -3.04 15.26 -6.44
N TRP A 29 -2.06 15.93 -5.83
CA TRP A 29 -2.27 16.91 -4.79
C TRP A 29 -1.47 18.19 -5.07
N SER A 30 -2.18 19.31 -5.19
CA SER A 30 -1.62 20.65 -5.40
C SER A 30 -1.78 21.58 -4.19
N GLY A 31 -2.38 21.08 -3.10
CA GLY A 31 -2.56 21.84 -1.87
C GLY A 31 -1.27 21.99 -1.05
N PRO A 32 -1.29 22.79 0.02
CA PRO A 32 -0.13 22.94 0.90
C PRO A 32 0.26 21.59 1.53
N MET A 33 1.56 21.37 1.71
CA MET A 33 2.05 20.24 2.50
C MET A 33 1.77 20.50 3.99
N PRO A 34 1.28 19.50 4.75
CA PRO A 34 1.13 19.65 6.18
C PRO A 34 2.50 19.73 6.87
N SER A 35 2.51 20.15 8.13
CA SER A 35 3.73 20.07 8.96
C SER A 35 4.15 18.61 9.14
N ALA A 36 5.44 18.41 9.42
CA ALA A 36 5.95 17.09 9.79
C ALA A 36 5.43 16.56 11.15
N THR A 37 4.66 17.35 11.91
CA THR A 37 3.99 16.90 13.15
C THR A 37 2.53 16.54 12.93
N ALA A 38 1.92 16.95 11.80
CA ALA A 38 0.50 16.75 11.55
C ALA A 38 0.09 15.27 11.61
N TRP A 39 0.96 14.36 11.17
CA TRP A 39 0.70 12.93 11.24
C TRP A 39 0.64 12.40 12.68
N SER A 40 1.60 12.78 13.55
CA SER A 40 1.57 12.35 14.95
C SER A 40 0.41 12.97 15.72
N GLU A 41 0.10 14.24 15.48
CA GLU A 41 -1.05 14.93 16.06
C GLU A 41 -2.38 14.26 15.65
N PHE A 42 -2.54 13.96 14.36
CA PHE A 42 -3.73 13.27 13.85
C PHE A 42 -3.90 11.87 14.45
N ARG A 43 -2.81 11.09 14.53
CA ARG A 43 -2.84 9.77 15.19
C ARG A 43 -3.28 9.87 16.65
N SER A 44 -2.71 10.81 17.38
CA SER A 44 -3.06 11.06 18.79
C SER A 44 -4.53 11.43 18.95
N ALA A 45 -5.04 12.35 18.12
CA ALA A 45 -6.43 12.78 18.14
C ALA A 45 -7.41 11.63 17.81
N LEU A 46 -7.01 10.70 16.94
CA LEU A 46 -7.83 9.54 16.57
C LEU A 46 -7.77 8.40 17.59
N GLY A 47 -6.86 8.46 18.57
CA GLY A 47 -6.56 7.33 19.46
C GLY A 47 -5.90 6.17 18.72
N ALA A 48 -5.19 6.45 17.62
CA ALA A 48 -4.49 5.45 16.84
C ALA A 48 -3.19 5.01 17.54
N VAL A 49 -2.90 3.72 17.49
CA VAL A 49 -1.69 3.12 18.06
C VAL A 49 -0.68 2.90 16.96
N GLU A 50 0.59 3.20 17.22
CA GLU A 50 1.68 2.94 16.29
C GLU A 50 1.88 1.44 16.09
N ILE A 51 2.17 1.03 14.85
CA ILE A 51 2.54 -0.35 14.53
C ILE A 51 3.94 -0.61 15.11
N ALA A 52 4.04 -1.56 16.06
CA ALA A 52 5.26 -1.84 16.83
C ALA A 52 5.99 -3.12 16.40
N GLU A 53 5.91 -3.48 15.12
CA GLU A 53 6.60 -4.66 14.57
C GLU A 53 8.07 -4.34 14.28
N ASP A 54 8.97 -5.13 14.86
CA ASP A 54 10.42 -5.02 14.68
C ASP A 54 10.93 -5.83 13.48
N ALA A 55 10.20 -6.85 13.07
CA ALA A 55 10.44 -7.63 11.86
C ALA A 55 9.66 -7.07 10.66
N PHE A 56 10.27 -7.13 9.47
CA PHE A 56 9.57 -6.77 8.26
C PHE A 56 8.39 -7.73 8.00
N HIS A 57 7.24 -7.15 7.67
CA HIS A 57 6.06 -7.89 7.25
C HIS A 57 5.19 -7.01 6.35
N PRO A 58 4.76 -7.48 5.16
CA PRO A 58 4.06 -6.64 4.19
C PRO A 58 2.69 -6.17 4.68
N PHE A 59 2.05 -6.85 5.64
CA PHE A 59 0.81 -6.36 6.27
C PHE A 59 1.01 -5.01 6.97
N PHE A 60 2.14 -4.85 7.63
CA PHE A 60 2.47 -3.74 8.52
C PHE A 60 3.33 -2.68 7.84
N HIS A 61 4.05 -3.08 6.78
CA HIS A 61 5.09 -2.30 6.15
C HIS A 61 4.83 -2.09 4.65
N GLU A 62 5.02 -0.86 4.20
CA GLU A 62 5.05 -0.48 2.78
C GLU A 62 6.51 -0.25 2.38
N VAL A 63 6.98 -0.97 1.35
CA VAL A 63 8.36 -0.82 0.86
C VAL A 63 8.45 0.46 0.04
N VAL A 64 9.26 1.40 0.53
CA VAL A 64 9.54 2.68 -0.14
C VAL A 64 10.85 2.62 -0.92
N ARG A 65 11.83 1.89 -0.38
CA ARG A 65 13.14 1.69 -1.00
C ARG A 65 13.71 0.34 -0.57
N VAL A 66 14.44 -0.29 -1.48
CA VAL A 66 15.19 -1.53 -1.21
C VAL A 66 16.69 -1.26 -1.32
N VAL A 67 17.44 -1.60 -0.28
CA VAL A 67 18.90 -1.72 -0.30
C VAL A 67 19.22 -3.13 -0.76
N PRO A 68 19.96 -3.32 -1.86
CA PRO A 68 20.28 -4.65 -2.35
C PRO A 68 21.17 -5.41 -1.36
N ALA A 69 20.88 -6.68 -1.16
CA ALA A 69 21.74 -7.63 -0.46
C ALA A 69 22.78 -8.25 -1.39
N ASP A 70 23.92 -8.64 -0.84
CA ASP A 70 24.93 -9.44 -1.56
C ASP A 70 24.41 -10.86 -1.85
N ASP A 71 23.69 -11.47 -0.90
CA ASP A 71 23.00 -12.75 -1.10
C ASP A 71 21.66 -12.52 -1.80
N PRO A 72 21.45 -13.06 -3.03
CA PRO A 72 20.22 -12.86 -3.78
C PRO A 72 18.98 -13.46 -3.11
N ASP A 73 19.14 -14.40 -2.18
CA ASP A 73 18.03 -15.07 -1.48
C ASP A 73 17.77 -14.54 -0.07
N GLU A 74 18.53 -13.51 0.37
CA GLU A 74 18.42 -12.94 1.72
C GLU A 74 17.01 -12.38 1.97
N PRO A 75 16.33 -12.79 3.05
CA PRO A 75 14.99 -12.32 3.36
C PRO A 75 14.98 -10.81 3.68
N PRO A 76 13.87 -10.11 3.44
CA PRO A 76 13.76 -8.70 3.76
C PRO A 76 13.93 -8.42 5.26
N SER A 77 14.76 -7.43 5.60
CA SER A 77 14.95 -6.90 6.95
C SER A 77 14.77 -5.39 6.97
N LEU A 78 14.28 -4.85 8.09
CA LEU A 78 14.09 -3.41 8.25
C LEU A 78 15.44 -2.69 8.38
N VAL A 79 15.60 -1.58 7.65
CA VAL A 79 16.77 -0.69 7.74
C VAL A 79 16.38 0.64 8.37
N GLU A 80 15.26 1.21 7.93
CA GLU A 80 14.81 2.53 8.34
C GLU A 80 13.28 2.62 8.25
N GLN A 81 12.66 3.32 9.20
CA GLN A 81 11.25 3.71 9.13
C GLN A 81 11.16 5.20 8.75
N LEU A 82 10.53 5.48 7.61
CA LEU A 82 10.35 6.83 7.08
C LEU A 82 9.14 7.51 7.69
N TRP A 83 8.02 6.78 7.84
CA TRP A 83 6.85 7.23 8.59
C TRP A 83 6.27 6.09 9.42
N PRO A 84 5.75 6.40 10.63
CA PRO A 84 5.12 5.40 11.46
C PRO A 84 3.76 4.98 10.91
N GLY A 85 3.55 3.68 10.79
CA GLY A 85 2.26 3.08 10.53
C GLY A 85 1.36 3.14 11.77
N ALA A 86 0.06 2.96 11.57
CA ALA A 86 -0.90 3.07 12.67
C ALA A 86 -2.10 2.15 12.50
N VAL A 87 -2.64 1.71 13.64
CA VAL A 87 -3.91 0.98 13.76
C VAL A 87 -4.90 1.73 14.64
N VAL A 88 -6.20 1.56 14.38
CA VAL A 88 -7.28 2.01 15.26
C VAL A 88 -8.10 0.77 15.64
N GLY A 89 -8.01 0.36 16.91
CA GLY A 89 -8.43 -0.98 17.31
C GLY A 89 -7.61 -2.03 16.56
N GLY A 90 -8.26 -2.83 15.71
CA GLY A 90 -7.59 -3.77 14.81
C GLY A 90 -7.37 -3.25 13.39
N LEU A 91 -8.00 -2.14 12.99
CA LEU A 91 -7.97 -1.65 11.60
C LEU A 91 -6.62 -1.00 11.29
N VAL A 92 -5.95 -1.43 10.22
CA VAL A 92 -4.76 -0.73 9.69
C VAL A 92 -5.20 0.55 8.99
N LEU A 93 -4.79 1.69 9.56
CA LEU A 93 -5.04 3.01 8.98
C LEU A 93 -4.02 3.32 7.87
N VAL A 94 -2.75 3.02 8.13
CA VAL A 94 -1.65 3.11 7.16
C VAL A 94 -0.51 2.20 7.59
N ARG A 95 0.18 1.61 6.61
CA ARG A 95 1.40 0.83 6.81
C ARG A 95 2.58 1.77 7.10
N SER A 96 3.54 1.30 7.90
CA SER A 96 4.80 2.00 8.10
C SER A 96 5.58 2.03 6.78
N GLY A 97 5.98 3.22 6.33
CA GLY A 97 6.83 3.35 5.16
C GLY A 97 8.26 3.03 5.55
N VAL A 98 8.87 2.05 4.88
CA VAL A 98 10.17 1.53 5.29
C VAL A 98 11.16 1.45 4.14
N VAL A 99 12.44 1.54 4.52
CA VAL A 99 13.56 1.07 3.73
C VAL A 99 13.90 -0.33 4.23
N VAL A 100 14.02 -1.28 3.31
CA VAL A 100 14.37 -2.66 3.62
C VAL A 100 15.67 -3.06 2.95
N ARG A 101 16.39 -4.02 3.52
CA ARG A 101 17.49 -4.72 2.84
C ARG A 101 17.01 -6.12 2.46
N ALA A 102 17.23 -6.53 1.21
CA ALA A 102 16.77 -7.82 0.71
C ALA A 102 17.58 -8.30 -0.50
N GLY A 103 17.63 -9.61 -0.68
CA GLY A 103 18.14 -10.24 -1.90
C GLY A 103 17.23 -10.01 -3.10
N ALA A 104 17.82 -9.92 -4.30
CA ALA A 104 17.09 -9.62 -5.53
C ALA A 104 16.02 -10.66 -5.91
N ASN A 105 16.17 -11.92 -5.48
CA ASN A 105 15.14 -12.96 -5.67
C ASN A 105 13.97 -12.82 -4.69
N ARG A 106 14.11 -11.99 -3.64
CA ARG A 106 13.07 -11.71 -2.65
C ARG A 106 12.34 -10.41 -2.95
N LEU A 107 13.10 -9.35 -3.23
CA LEU A 107 12.65 -8.02 -3.63
C LEU A 107 13.68 -7.42 -4.60
N ASP A 108 13.31 -7.30 -5.87
CA ASP A 108 14.12 -6.61 -6.84
C ASP A 108 14.04 -5.09 -6.57
N PRO A 109 15.15 -4.37 -6.37
CA PRO A 109 15.11 -2.94 -6.03
C PRO A 109 14.47 -2.04 -7.09
N ALA A 110 14.57 -2.39 -8.37
CA ALA A 110 13.97 -1.63 -9.46
C ALA A 110 12.46 -1.90 -9.56
N VAL A 111 12.01 -3.12 -9.26
CA VAL A 111 10.59 -3.49 -9.28
C VAL A 111 9.90 -3.09 -7.97
N ALA A 112 10.36 -3.61 -6.83
CA ALA A 112 9.70 -3.45 -5.54
C ALA A 112 9.57 -2.00 -5.07
N ALA A 113 10.46 -1.11 -5.49
CA ALA A 113 10.39 0.31 -5.13
C ALA A 113 9.60 1.16 -6.14
N LYS A 114 9.41 0.71 -7.39
CA LYS A 114 8.87 1.56 -8.49
C LYS A 114 7.61 1.04 -9.16
N SER A 115 7.33 -0.26 -9.10
CA SER A 115 6.11 -0.84 -9.70
C SER A 115 4.85 -0.16 -9.15
N CYS A 116 3.71 -0.30 -9.80
CA CYS A 116 2.49 0.35 -9.31
C CYS A 116 2.10 -0.08 -7.89
N LEU A 117 1.70 0.88 -7.04
CA LEU A 117 1.15 0.64 -5.71
C LEU A 117 -0.39 0.73 -5.75
N TYR A 118 -1.04 -0.41 -5.57
CA TYR A 118 -2.49 -0.55 -5.56
C TYR A 118 -3.12 -0.09 -4.23
N TRP A 119 -4.40 0.28 -4.27
CA TRP A 119 -5.21 0.81 -3.15
C TRP A 119 -4.65 2.09 -2.50
N ALA A 120 -3.77 2.80 -3.21
CA ALA A 120 -3.21 4.07 -2.78
C ALA A 120 -3.72 5.15 -3.72
N TRP A 121 -4.23 6.25 -3.17
CA TRP A 121 -4.72 7.35 -3.99
C TRP A 121 -3.57 8.25 -4.46
N TRP A 122 -2.53 8.41 -3.66
CA TRP A 122 -1.37 9.22 -3.97
C TRP A 122 -0.10 8.82 -3.21
N ARG A 123 1.04 8.83 -3.92
CA ARG A 123 2.41 8.83 -3.37
C ARG A 123 3.25 9.85 -4.15
N ARG A 124 4.24 10.45 -3.49
CA ARG A 124 5.15 11.44 -4.09
C ARG A 124 6.29 10.83 -4.89
N ASN A 125 6.49 9.52 -4.75
CA ASN A 125 7.67 8.81 -5.28
C ASN A 125 7.32 7.56 -6.09
N ARG A 126 6.03 7.30 -6.35
CA ARG A 126 5.61 6.02 -6.91
C ARG A 126 4.28 6.12 -7.64
N LEU A 127 4.16 5.39 -8.74
CA LEU A 127 2.89 5.24 -9.45
C LEU A 127 1.90 4.52 -8.53
N VAL A 128 0.65 4.97 -8.56
CA VAL A 128 -0.41 4.45 -7.70
C VAL A 128 -1.66 4.15 -8.49
N ARG A 129 -2.43 3.16 -8.03
CA ARG A 129 -3.74 2.81 -8.58
C ARG A 129 -4.77 2.66 -7.48
N ASP A 130 -5.76 3.53 -7.50
CA ASP A 130 -6.92 3.50 -6.62
C ASP A 130 -8.19 3.43 -7.45
N LEU A 131 -9.19 2.68 -6.98
CA LEU A 131 -10.47 2.54 -7.68
C LEU A 131 -11.16 3.89 -7.90
N SER A 132 -10.82 4.92 -7.13
CA SER A 132 -11.40 6.25 -7.30
C SER A 132 -10.74 7.12 -8.37
N HIS A 133 -9.58 6.72 -8.92
CA HIS A 133 -8.98 7.42 -10.05
C HIS A 133 -9.91 7.34 -11.28
N GLY A 134 -10.06 8.45 -12.01
CA GLY A 134 -10.93 8.52 -13.19
C GLY A 134 -12.41 8.78 -12.90
N TRP A 135 -12.85 8.71 -11.63
CA TRP A 135 -14.23 9.02 -11.26
C TRP A 135 -14.42 10.51 -10.95
N GLY A 136 -15.59 11.06 -11.28
CA GLY A 136 -15.98 12.41 -10.86
C GLY A 136 -16.06 12.54 -9.33
N SER A 137 -15.92 13.77 -8.81
CA SER A 137 -15.82 14.06 -7.37
C SER A 137 -16.94 13.47 -6.50
N ASN A 138 -18.16 13.35 -7.04
CA ASN A 138 -19.30 12.75 -6.35
C ASN A 138 -19.30 11.21 -6.39
N SER A 139 -18.78 10.60 -7.47
CA SER A 139 -18.74 9.14 -7.64
C SER A 139 -17.57 8.50 -6.91
N GLN A 140 -16.55 9.29 -6.59
CA GLN A 140 -15.37 8.90 -5.82
C GLN A 140 -15.65 8.43 -4.38
N TRP A 141 -16.83 8.72 -3.82
CA TRP A 141 -17.23 8.27 -2.48
C TRP A 141 -17.90 6.89 -2.48
N GLY A 142 -18.33 6.41 -3.64
CA GLY A 142 -18.96 5.10 -3.81
C GLY A 142 -17.97 3.97 -4.07
N THR A 143 -16.69 4.28 -4.27
CA THR A 143 -15.66 3.26 -4.50
C THR A 143 -15.28 2.60 -3.19
N GLU A 144 -15.14 1.28 -3.21
CA GLU A 144 -14.80 0.50 -2.03
C GLU A 144 -13.41 0.86 -1.48
N PHE A 145 -13.29 0.83 -0.16
CA PHE A 145 -12.02 0.98 0.53
C PHE A 145 -11.53 -0.38 0.98
N ARG A 146 -10.26 -0.68 0.71
CA ARG A 146 -9.61 -1.82 1.32
C ARG A 146 -9.51 -1.64 2.83
N ARG A 147 -9.97 -2.63 3.58
CA ARG A 147 -9.83 -2.70 5.04
C ARG A 147 -9.03 -3.93 5.46
N ASP A 148 -7.87 -3.69 6.07
CA ASP A 148 -6.99 -4.72 6.63
C ASP A 148 -7.12 -4.69 8.17
N TYR A 149 -7.27 -5.84 8.82
CA TYR A 149 -7.46 -5.96 10.27
C TYR A 149 -6.48 -6.93 10.94
N VAL A 150 -5.97 -6.54 12.10
CA VAL A 150 -5.34 -7.45 13.08
C VAL A 150 -6.43 -7.98 14.00
N VAL A 151 -6.57 -9.30 14.08
CA VAL A 151 -7.55 -9.97 14.95
C VAL A 151 -6.84 -11.08 15.71
N GLY A 152 -6.46 -10.82 16.96
CA GLY A 152 -5.65 -11.76 17.74
C GLY A 152 -4.31 -12.06 17.05
N ASP A 153 -4.05 -13.34 16.78
CA ASP A 153 -2.87 -13.80 16.04
C ASP A 153 -3.17 -14.02 14.53
N GLU A 154 -4.17 -13.33 13.98
CA GLU A 154 -4.51 -13.36 12.54
C GLU A 154 -4.41 -11.98 11.90
N LEU A 155 -4.00 -11.99 10.63
CA LEU A 155 -3.92 -10.83 9.74
C LEU A 155 -4.95 -11.02 8.63
N HIS A 156 -5.95 -10.14 8.60
CA HIS A 156 -7.06 -10.19 7.67
C HIS A 156 -6.89 -9.08 6.62
N TYR A 157 -6.77 -9.47 5.36
CA TYR A 157 -6.59 -8.56 4.23
C TYR A 157 -7.92 -8.34 3.51
N ASN A 158 -8.24 -7.08 3.21
CA ASN A 158 -9.38 -6.67 2.38
C ASN A 158 -10.72 -7.34 2.76
N VAL A 159 -11.10 -7.22 4.04
CA VAL A 159 -12.16 -8.06 4.65
C VAL A 159 -13.57 -7.85 4.11
N ASP A 160 -13.84 -6.75 3.43
CA ASP A 160 -15.21 -6.37 3.08
C ASP A 160 -15.85 -7.27 2.06
N LEU A 161 -15.04 -7.79 1.14
CA LEU A 161 -15.49 -8.73 0.12
C LEU A 161 -15.84 -10.09 0.71
N ARG A 162 -15.18 -10.48 1.80
CA ARG A 162 -15.59 -11.67 2.55
C ARG A 162 -17.01 -11.51 3.10
N LEU A 163 -17.36 -10.29 3.51
CA LEU A 163 -18.65 -9.99 4.13
C LEU A 163 -19.75 -9.66 3.11
N ASN A 164 -19.38 -9.31 1.87
CA ASN A 164 -20.32 -9.04 0.79
C ASN A 164 -20.05 -9.91 -0.45
N PRO A 165 -20.43 -11.21 -0.42
CA PRO A 165 -20.21 -12.11 -1.55
C PRO A 165 -21.01 -11.73 -2.82
N GLN A 166 -21.97 -10.81 -2.74
CA GLN A 166 -22.65 -10.26 -3.92
C GLN A 166 -21.76 -9.27 -4.70
N MET A 167 -20.65 -8.83 -4.10
CA MET A 167 -19.58 -8.08 -4.77
C MET A 167 -18.49 -9.01 -5.32
N SER A 168 -18.69 -10.33 -5.20
CA SER A 168 -17.86 -11.31 -5.88
C SER A 168 -18.19 -11.30 -7.38
N ARG A 169 -17.18 -10.96 -8.19
CA ARG A 169 -17.05 -11.11 -9.65
C ARG A 169 -18.36 -11.33 -10.42
N THR A 170 -18.82 -10.28 -11.09
CA THR A 170 -19.74 -10.43 -12.23
C THR A 170 -19.04 -10.00 -13.53
N GLY A 171 -18.75 -10.94 -14.43
CA GLY A 171 -18.24 -10.64 -15.78
C GLY A 171 -16.75 -10.29 -15.86
N ASP A 172 -16.39 -9.40 -16.81
CA ASP A 172 -15.03 -8.99 -17.27
C ASP A 172 -14.06 -8.47 -16.18
N GLU A 173 -14.48 -8.47 -14.92
CA GLU A 173 -13.72 -8.09 -13.70
C GLU A 173 -12.77 -9.22 -13.22
N VAL A 174 -12.56 -10.23 -14.06
CA VAL A 174 -11.67 -11.35 -13.79
C VAL A 174 -10.26 -10.94 -14.18
N SER A 175 -9.43 -10.49 -13.22
CA SER A 175 -7.99 -10.30 -13.48
C SER A 175 -7.40 -11.56 -14.13
N ASP A 176 -6.73 -11.36 -15.27
CA ASP A 176 -6.03 -12.38 -16.06
C ASP A 176 -4.76 -12.89 -15.36
N LEU A 177 -4.34 -12.23 -14.27
CA LEU A 177 -3.21 -12.68 -13.49
C LEU A 177 -3.47 -14.06 -12.87
N PRO A 178 -2.44 -14.93 -12.85
CA PRO A 178 -2.43 -16.12 -12.02
C PRO A 178 -2.81 -15.80 -10.56
N PHE A 179 -3.48 -16.75 -9.90
CA PHE A 179 -3.93 -16.58 -8.52
C PHE A 179 -2.82 -16.17 -7.55
N GLU A 180 -1.62 -16.70 -7.71
CA GLU A 180 -0.47 -16.37 -6.84
C GLU A 180 -0.01 -14.92 -7.02
N ASP A 181 -0.05 -14.38 -8.23
CA ASP A 181 0.32 -12.99 -8.51
C ASP A 181 -0.74 -12.02 -7.96
N ARG A 182 -2.03 -12.38 -8.04
CA ARG A 182 -3.09 -11.59 -7.39
C ARG A 182 -2.95 -11.61 -5.88
N ARG A 183 -2.61 -12.75 -5.28
CA ARG A 183 -2.32 -12.85 -3.83
C ARG A 183 -1.08 -12.03 -3.45
N GLU A 184 -0.06 -11.99 -4.28
CA GLU A 184 1.09 -11.12 -4.08
C GLU A 184 0.66 -9.66 -4.05
N LEU A 185 -0.08 -9.19 -5.06
CA LEU A 185 -0.60 -7.82 -5.08
C LEU A 185 -1.50 -7.55 -3.88
N LEU A 186 -2.39 -8.46 -3.48
CA LEU A 186 -3.18 -8.30 -2.26
C LEU A 186 -2.29 -8.13 -1.03
N ARG A 187 -1.24 -8.94 -0.87
CA ARG A 187 -0.40 -8.91 0.33
C ARG A 187 0.52 -7.69 0.36
N TRP A 188 1.24 -7.43 -0.72
CA TRP A 188 2.29 -6.42 -0.83
C TRP A 188 1.80 -5.08 -1.34
N ARG A 189 0.66 -5.06 -2.03
CA ARG A 189 0.10 -3.92 -2.77
C ARG A 189 0.90 -3.49 -4.00
N HIS A 190 2.00 -4.17 -4.28
CA HIS A 190 2.86 -3.89 -5.41
C HIS A 190 3.65 -5.15 -5.80
N SER A 191 4.16 -5.17 -7.02
CA SER A 191 5.04 -6.20 -7.57
C SER A 191 6.37 -6.29 -6.81
N ARG A 192 6.92 -7.50 -6.62
CA ARG A 192 8.19 -7.69 -5.87
C ARG A 192 9.42 -7.89 -6.73
N THR A 193 9.35 -8.80 -7.69
CA THR A 193 10.52 -9.26 -8.48
C THR A 193 10.29 -9.14 -9.98
N ILE A 194 9.05 -9.32 -10.42
CA ILE A 194 8.61 -9.12 -11.81
C ILE A 194 7.55 -8.03 -11.77
N ASP A 195 7.67 -7.02 -12.61
CA ASP A 195 6.64 -5.97 -12.66
C ASP A 195 5.37 -6.49 -13.33
N LEU A 196 4.31 -6.64 -12.54
CA LEU A 196 2.98 -7.06 -12.98
C LEU A 196 2.19 -5.94 -13.67
N GLY A 197 2.72 -4.71 -13.71
CA GLY A 197 2.06 -3.58 -14.37
C GLY A 197 1.07 -2.81 -13.50
N ASP A 198 0.39 -1.85 -14.11
CA ASP A 198 -0.47 -0.87 -13.45
C ASP A 198 -1.93 -0.92 -13.90
N ASP A 199 -2.34 -1.95 -14.64
CA ASP A 199 -3.71 -2.13 -15.16
C ASP A 199 -4.36 -3.42 -14.63
N GLU A 200 -3.89 -3.89 -13.46
CA GLU A 200 -4.40 -5.12 -12.85
C GLU A 200 -5.62 -4.86 -11.97
N TRP A 201 -6.41 -5.92 -11.78
CA TRP A 201 -7.64 -5.89 -10.96
C TRP A 201 -7.55 -6.74 -9.68
N PRO A 202 -6.63 -6.44 -8.75
CA PRO A 202 -6.46 -7.24 -7.52
C PRO A 202 -7.49 -6.90 -6.44
N TYR A 203 -8.39 -5.95 -6.70
CA TYR A 203 -9.33 -5.37 -5.73
C TYR A 203 -10.32 -6.36 -5.13
N PHE A 204 -10.58 -7.48 -5.82
CA PHE A 204 -11.62 -8.45 -5.48
C PHE A 204 -11.16 -9.68 -4.70
N ASP A 205 -9.90 -9.73 -4.28
CA ASP A 205 -9.35 -10.83 -3.47
C ASP A 205 -9.31 -10.48 -1.98
N TRP A 206 -9.38 -11.50 -1.12
CA TRP A 206 -9.21 -11.40 0.34
C TRP A 206 -8.30 -12.54 0.84
N LEU A 207 -7.69 -12.34 2.01
CA LEU A 207 -6.77 -13.32 2.60
C LEU A 207 -6.83 -13.23 4.12
N VAL A 208 -6.70 -14.38 4.79
CA VAL A 208 -6.37 -14.46 6.21
C VAL A 208 -5.09 -15.25 6.35
N GLU A 209 -4.11 -14.72 7.07
CA GLU A 209 -2.87 -15.44 7.38
C GLU A 209 -2.51 -15.28 8.86
N PRO A 210 -1.82 -16.26 9.47
CA PRO A 210 -1.39 -16.14 10.86
C PRO A 210 -0.35 -15.03 11.02
N ARG A 211 -0.49 -14.23 12.08
CA ARG A 211 0.53 -13.28 12.55
C ARG A 211 1.66 -14.07 13.20
N ARG A 212 2.68 -14.37 12.41
CA ARG A 212 3.91 -14.97 12.96
C ARG A 212 4.63 -13.88 13.77
N ARG A 213 4.86 -14.16 15.05
CA ARG A 213 5.71 -13.34 15.94
C ARG A 213 7.18 -13.62 15.67
#